data_AF-A0AAW6E578-F1
#
_entry.id   AF-A0AAW6E578-F1
#
_cell.length_a   1.000
_cell.length_b   1.000
_cell.length_c   1.000
_cell.angle_alpha   90.00
_cell.angle_beta   90.00
_cell.angle_gamma   90.00
#
_symmetry.space_group_name_H-M   'P 1'
#
loop_
_entity.id
_entity.type
_entity.pdbx_description
1 polymer ?
#
loop_
_entity_poly.entity_id
_entity_poly.type
_entity_poly.pdbx_seq_one_letter_code
_entity_poly.pdbx_strand_id
1 'polypeptide(L)' 'MYDEKSKERTMRYMKEKRDKLTLNLPLGDKERYKAHAESKGKSLTSLIVELIEDDMADIAKDKTE' A
#
# COMPACT_ATOMS: atom_id res chain seq x y z
N MET A 1 26.71 -15.99 -10.25
CA MET A 1 26.80 -15.92 -8.77
C MET A 1 25.67 -15.02 -8.30
N TYR A 2 24.50 -15.59 -8.02
CA TYR A 2 23.27 -14.82 -7.76
C TYR A 2 23.22 -14.38 -6.29
N ASP A 3 23.65 -13.15 -6.06
CA ASP A 3 22.85 -12.12 -5.39
C ASP A 3 22.34 -12.36 -3.95
N GLU A 4 23.01 -13.20 -3.18
CA GLU A 4 22.68 -13.44 -1.77
C GLU A 4 22.72 -12.13 -0.95
N LYS A 5 23.69 -11.26 -1.25
CA LYS A 5 23.79 -9.92 -0.66
C LYS A 5 22.61 -9.00 -0.99
N SER A 6 22.00 -9.06 -2.17
CA SER A 6 20.82 -8.21 -2.44
C SER A 6 19.54 -8.80 -1.89
N LYS A 7 19.41 -10.14 -1.84
CA LYS A 7 18.32 -10.78 -1.09
C LYS A 7 18.33 -10.32 0.37
N GLU A 8 19.49 -10.35 1.03
CA GLU A 8 19.65 -9.86 2.41
C GLU A 8 19.28 -8.38 2.55
N ARG A 9 19.71 -7.53 1.62
CA ARG A 9 19.35 -6.09 1.62
C ARG A 9 17.86 -5.87 1.47
N THR A 10 17.20 -6.57 0.54
CA THR A 10 15.74 -6.48 0.35
C THR A 10 15.00 -6.96 1.59
N MET A 11 15.40 -8.08 2.18
CA MET A 11 14.79 -8.58 3.42
C MET A 11 14.95 -7.59 4.58
N ARG A 12 16.15 -7.01 4.74
CA ARG A 12 16.41 -6.00 5.78
C ARG A 12 15.56 -4.76 5.57
N TYR A 13 15.49 -4.23 4.34
CA TYR A 13 14.66 -3.07 4.02
C TYR A 13 13.18 -3.33 4.32
N MET A 14 12.65 -4.48 3.91
CA MET A 14 11.26 -4.84 4.19
C MET A 14 11.01 -4.94 5.70
N LYS A 15 11.92 -5.55 6.47
CA LYS A 15 11.80 -5.70 7.92
C LYS A 15 11.87 -4.35 8.67
N GLU A 16 12.77 -3.46 8.26
CA GLU A 16 13.05 -2.23 9.01
C GLU A 16 12.15 -1.05 8.60
N LYS A 17 11.58 -1.08 7.39
CA LYS A 17 10.91 0.09 6.79
C LYS A 17 9.47 -0.16 6.37
N ARG A 18 8.93 -1.36 6.51
CA ARG A 18 7.59 -1.70 6.04
C ARG A 18 6.84 -2.59 7.02
N ASP A 19 5.60 -2.23 7.31
CA ASP A 19 4.63 -3.13 7.94
C ASP A 19 3.88 -3.92 6.87
N LYS A 20 3.60 -5.20 7.16
CA LYS A 20 2.85 -6.08 6.26
C LYS A 20 1.37 -6.08 6.62
N LEU A 21 0.55 -5.53 5.72
CA LEU A 21 -0.91 -5.66 5.76
C LEU A 21 -1.37 -6.83 4.89
N THR A 22 -2.12 -7.78 5.47
CA THR A 22 -2.76 -8.88 4.72
C THR A 22 -4.26 -8.63 4.70
N LEU A 23 -4.86 -8.63 3.51
CA LEU A 23 -6.28 -8.35 3.29
C LEU A 23 -6.98 -9.59 2.74
N ASN A 24 -8.16 -9.90 3.28
CA ASN A 24 -9.09 -10.87 2.70
C ASN A 24 -10.15 -10.08 1.92
N LEU A 25 -10.13 -10.23 0.60
CA LEU A 25 -11.04 -9.54 -0.31
C LEU A 25 -12.03 -10.53 -0.92
N PRO A 26 -13.22 -10.07 -1.34
CA PRO A 26 -14.08 -10.87 -2.21
C PRO A 26 -13.32 -11.35 -3.46
N LEU A 27 -13.77 -12.48 -4.01
CA LEU A 27 -13.13 -13.04 -5.20
C LEU A 27 -13.20 -12.06 -6.38
N GLY A 28 -12.05 -11.78 -7.00
CA GLY A 28 -11.93 -10.86 -8.14
C GLY A 28 -11.77 -9.38 -7.79
N ASP A 29 -11.96 -8.99 -6.53
CA ASP A 29 -11.83 -7.60 -6.10
C ASP A 29 -10.39 -7.10 -6.18
N LYS A 30 -9.41 -7.95 -5.87
CA LYS A 30 -7.99 -7.60 -5.94
C LYS A 30 -7.60 -7.13 -7.34
N GLU A 31 -8.05 -7.84 -8.37
CA GLU A 31 -7.79 -7.54 -9.78
C GLU A 31 -8.53 -6.26 -10.21
N ARG A 32 -9.79 -6.11 -9.79
CA ARG A 32 -10.56 -4.87 -10.01
C ARG A 32 -9.86 -3.66 -9.42
N TYR A 33 -9.37 -3.75 -8.18
CA TYR A 33 -8.68 -2.64 -7.51
C TYR A 33 -7.30 -2.36 -8.10
N LYS A 34 -6.57 -3.38 -8.56
CA LYS A 34 -5.32 -3.19 -9.30
C LYS A 34 -5.53 -2.41 -10.58
N ALA A 35 -6.50 -2.81 -11.41
CA ALA A 35 -6.81 -2.11 -12.66
C ALA A 35 -7.19 -0.65 -12.41
N HIS A 36 -7.96 -0.39 -11.35
CA HIS A 36 -8.30 0.98 -10.93
C HIS A 36 -7.06 1.78 -10.52
N ALA A 37 -6.17 1.22 -9.71
CA ALA A 37 -4.92 1.89 -9.31
C ALA A 37 -4.02 2.18 -10.52
N GLU A 38 -3.89 1.23 -11.44
CA GLU A 38 -3.11 1.37 -12.68
C GLU A 38 -3.68 2.47 -13.58
N SER A 39 -5.01 2.59 -13.69
CA SER A 39 -5.65 3.69 -14.42
C SER A 39 -5.32 5.08 -13.86
N LYS A 40 -4.90 5.14 -12.59
CA LYS A 40 -4.44 6.36 -11.90
C LYS A 40 -2.92 6.50 -11.87
N GLY A 41 -2.17 5.62 -12.54
CA GLY A 41 -0.70 5.59 -12.51
C GLY A 41 -0.12 5.21 -11.14
N LYS A 42 -0.89 4.50 -10.30
CA LYS A 42 -0.55 4.16 -8.91
C LYS A 42 -0.46 2.65 -8.73
N SER A 43 0.35 2.21 -7.77
CA SER A 43 0.25 0.84 -7.25
C SER A 43 -1.01 0.70 -6.39
N LEU A 44 -1.54 -0.52 -6.25
CA LEU A 44 -2.66 -0.76 -5.32
C LEU A 44 -2.30 -0.34 -3.88
N THR A 45 -1.06 -0.60 -3.44
CA THR A 45 -0.59 -0.19 -2.10
C THR A 45 -0.60 1.33 -1.94
N SER A 46 -0.05 2.08 -2.91
CA SER A 46 -0.04 3.54 -2.83
C SER A 46 -1.45 4.15 -2.86
N LEU A 47 -2.36 3.57 -3.64
CA LEU A 47 -3.75 3.99 -3.65
C LEU A 47 -4.44 3.74 -2.29
N ILE A 48 -4.21 2.59 -1.66
CA ILE A 48 -4.77 2.29 -0.34
C ILE A 48 -4.25 3.28 0.71
N VAL A 49 -2.94 3.55 0.72
CA VAL A 49 -2.33 4.50 1.67
C VAL A 49 -2.91 5.90 1.47
N GLU A 50 -2.97 6.39 0.24
CA GLU A 50 -3.54 7.70 -0.07
C GLU A 50 -4.99 7.84 0.40
N LEU A 51 -5.84 6.86 0.12
CA LEU A 51 -7.24 6.90 0.56
C LEU A 51 -7.38 6.93 2.09
N ILE A 52 -6.50 6.26 2.82
CA ILE A 52 -6.52 6.25 4.29
C ILE A 52 -6.01 7.60 4.83
N GLU A 53 -4.94 8.15 4.27
CA GLU A 53 -4.41 9.47 4.67
C GLU A 53 -5.43 10.59 4.38
N ASP A 54 -6.10 10.55 3.24
CA ASP A 54 -7.14 11.51 2.88
C ASP A 54 -8.32 11.44 3.86
N ASP A 55 -8.80 10.22 4.18
CA ASP A 55 -9.88 10.00 5.16
C ASP A 55 -9.50 10.51 6.56
N MET A 56 -8.27 10.23 7.02
CA MET A 56 -7.78 10.74 8.30
C MET A 56 -7.66 12.27 8.31
N ALA A 57 -7.25 12.88 7.20
CA ALA A 57 -7.13 14.33 7.08
C ALA A 57 -8.48 15.04 7.07
N ASP A 58 -9.51 14.44 6.45
CA ASP A 58 -10.86 15.01 6.42
C ASP A 58 -11.52 14.95 7.81
N ILE A 59 -11.33 13.86 8.57
CA ILE A 59 -11.79 13.76 9.96
C ILE A 59 -11.16 14.83 10.86
N ALA A 60 -9.93 15.26 10.56
CA ALA A 60 -9.25 16.30 11.35
C ALA A 60 -9.86 17.70 11.13
N LYS A 61 -10.40 17.98 9.94
CA LYS A 61 -11.01 19.29 9.61
C LYS A 61 -12.34 19.48 10.35
N ASP A 62 -13.18 18.44 10.37
CA ASP A 62 -14.50 18.46 11.02
C ASP A 62 -14.44 18.63 12.56
N LYS A 63 -13.29 18.38 13.20
CA LYS A 63 -13.13 18.55 14.67
C LYS A 63 -12.72 19.96 15.09
N THR A 64 -12.46 20.83 14.13
CA THR A 64 -11.98 22.20 14.35
C THR A 64 -12.97 23.28 13.92
N GLU A 65 -14.15 22.89 13.42
CA GLU A 65 -15.28 23.78 13.08
C GLU A 65 -16.43 23.67 14.09
#